data_AF-A0A940VEB5-F1
#
_entry.id   AF-A0A940VEB5-F1
#
_cell.length_a   1.000
_cell.length_b   1.000
_cell.length_c   1.000
_cell.angle_alpha   90.00
_cell.angle_beta   90.00
_cell.angle_gamma   90.00
#
_symmetry.space_group_name_H-M   'P 1'
#
loop_
_entity.id
_entity.type
_entity.pdbx_description
1 polymer ?
#
loop_
_entity_poly.entity_id
_entity_poly.type
_entity_poly.pdbx_seq_one_letter_code
_entity_poly.pdbx_strand_id
1 'polypeptide(L)'
;MKISRREFLRFCTASSATLAFSTLDLLKLERALANPNGPRVLWLLFPTAFGGAPCWAWTENGTDVTFANAATSLASRAKAVLAVGTCAAWGGMSAAAPNPTGVKGVSAVIGKPTVNIAGCPPHPDWIVWGVAKALTGSVGTLDAHGRPTALFGRTVHDQCPREEASEATAYGQDNRCLKHLGCYGP
;
A
#
# COMPACT_ATOMS: atom_id res chain seq x y z
N MET A 1 -11.25 -12.48 25.35
CA MET A 1 -11.89 -13.36 24.35
C MET A 1 -10.95 -14.54 24.09
N LYS A 2 -11.42 -15.80 24.21
CA LYS A 2 -10.61 -17.00 23.90
C LYS A 2 -11.10 -17.58 22.57
N ILE A 3 -10.27 -17.53 21.54
CA ILE A 3 -10.53 -18.14 20.22
C ILE A 3 -9.78 -19.48 20.17
N SER A 4 -10.44 -20.58 19.77
CA SER A 4 -9.76 -21.86 19.57
C SER A 4 -8.98 -21.88 18.25
N ARG A 5 -7.94 -22.73 18.16
CA ARG A 5 -7.16 -22.92 16.91
C ARG A 5 -8.06 -23.25 15.70
N ARG A 6 -9.14 -24.00 15.90
CA ARG A 6 -10.08 -24.37 14.83
C ARG A 6 -10.91 -23.17 14.36
N GLU A 7 -11.41 -22.35 15.28
CA GLU A 7 -12.15 -21.12 14.93
C GLU A 7 -11.24 -20.10 14.25
N PHE A 8 -10.00 -19.94 14.75
CA PHE A 8 -8.99 -19.10 14.11
C PHE A 8 -8.71 -19.53 12.66
N LEU A 9 -8.46 -20.83 12.42
CA LEU A 9 -8.23 -21.33 11.06
C LEU A 9 -9.46 -21.20 10.15
N ARG A 10 -10.68 -21.40 10.67
CA ARG A 10 -11.92 -21.14 9.91
C ARG A 10 -12.06 -19.66 9.55
N PHE A 11 -11.75 -18.76 10.48
CA PHE A 11 -11.72 -17.32 10.23
C PHE A 11 -10.68 -16.97 9.16
N CYS A 12 -9.42 -17.44 9.28
CA CYS A 12 -8.39 -17.22 8.28
C CYS A 12 -8.76 -17.78 6.89
N THR A 13 -9.49 -18.91 6.83
CA THR A 13 -9.97 -19.50 5.57
C THR A 13 -11.07 -18.63 4.94
N ALA A 14 -12.04 -18.16 5.73
CA ALA A 14 -13.08 -17.25 5.25
C ALA A 14 -12.49 -15.91 4.80
N SER A 15 -11.63 -15.30 5.60
CA SER A 15 -10.96 -14.02 5.33
C SER A 15 -9.89 -14.08 4.23
N SER A 16 -9.54 -15.26 3.72
CA SER A 16 -8.67 -15.39 2.54
C SER A 16 -9.45 -15.63 1.25
N ALA A 17 -10.67 -16.19 1.34
CA ALA A 17 -11.60 -16.22 0.23
C ALA A 17 -12.05 -14.80 -0.18
N THR A 18 -12.30 -13.91 0.79
CA THR A 18 -12.62 -12.49 0.52
C THR A 18 -11.47 -11.71 -0.14
N LEU A 19 -10.23 -12.18 0.04
CA LEU A 19 -9.02 -11.61 -0.58
C LEU A 19 -8.68 -12.25 -1.94
N ALA A 20 -9.59 -13.05 -2.51
CA ALA A 20 -9.45 -13.71 -3.82
C ALA A 20 -8.18 -14.57 -3.98
N PHE A 21 -7.74 -15.25 -2.91
CA PHE A 21 -6.63 -16.21 -2.97
C PHE A 21 -7.08 -17.56 -3.53
N SER A 22 -6.25 -18.14 -4.41
CA SER A 22 -6.42 -19.54 -4.83
C SER A 22 -5.90 -20.52 -3.78
N THR A 23 -6.33 -21.79 -3.83
CA THR A 23 -5.79 -22.86 -2.97
C THR A 23 -4.26 -22.99 -3.09
N LEU A 24 -3.70 -22.72 -4.27
CA LEU A 24 -2.25 -22.72 -4.49
C LEU A 24 -1.57 -21.51 -3.83
N ASP A 25 -2.21 -20.34 -3.81
CA ASP A 25 -1.71 -19.19 -3.07
C ASP A 25 -1.69 -19.48 -1.55
N LEU A 26 -2.74 -20.12 -1.01
CA LEU A 26 -2.78 -20.51 0.41
C LEU A 26 -1.63 -21.46 0.79
N LEU A 27 -1.36 -22.48 -0.01
CA LEU A 27 -0.24 -23.41 0.20
C LEU A 27 1.13 -22.73 0.09
N LYS A 28 1.27 -21.74 -0.79
CA LYS A 28 2.50 -20.92 -0.87
C LYS A 28 2.65 -20.01 0.34
N LEU A 29 1.56 -19.40 0.80
CA LEU A 29 1.53 -18.51 1.96
C LEU A 29 1.88 -19.28 3.23
N GLU A 30 1.30 -20.46 3.44
CA GLU A 30 1.65 -21.36 4.56
C GLU A 30 3.15 -21.68 4.58
N ARG A 31 3.72 -22.07 3.44
CA ARG A 31 5.17 -22.35 3.30
C ARG A 31 6.04 -21.10 3.52
N ALA A 32 5.58 -19.93 3.08
CA ALA A 32 6.31 -18.68 3.26
C ALA A 32 6.33 -18.24 4.74
N LEU A 33 5.21 -18.42 5.45
CA LEU A 33 5.07 -18.13 6.88
C LEU A 33 5.79 -19.15 7.77
N ALA A 34 5.84 -20.42 7.37
CA ALA A 34 6.55 -21.48 8.08
C ALA A 34 8.08 -21.44 7.90
N ASN A 35 8.61 -20.59 7.01
CA ASN A 35 10.04 -20.49 6.75
C ASN A 35 10.73 -19.63 7.84
N PRO A 36 11.66 -20.17 8.65
CA PRO A 36 12.40 -19.39 9.65
C PRO A 36 13.33 -18.34 9.01
N ASN A 37 13.71 -18.52 7.74
CA ASN A 37 14.39 -17.53 6.90
C ASN A 37 13.38 -16.76 6.01
N GLY A 38 12.17 -16.54 6.52
CA GLY A 38 11.09 -15.86 5.83
C GLY A 38 11.46 -14.44 5.38
N PRO A 39 10.75 -13.89 4.36
CA PRO A 39 11.03 -12.57 3.83
C PRO A 39 10.82 -11.50 4.92
N ARG A 40 11.86 -10.70 5.17
CA ARG A 40 11.81 -9.60 6.12
C ARG A 40 11.02 -8.44 5.52
N VAL A 41 9.95 -8.04 6.20
CA VAL A 41 9.14 -6.87 5.84
C VAL A 41 9.70 -5.65 6.56
N LEU A 42 9.80 -4.52 5.85
CA LEU A 42 10.24 -3.24 6.40
C LEU A 42 9.36 -2.13 5.84
N TRP A 43 8.97 -1.19 6.70
CA TRP A 43 8.07 -0.08 6.39
C TRP A 43 8.79 1.25 6.64
N LEU A 44 8.98 2.06 5.59
CA LEU A 44 9.74 3.31 5.64
C LEU A 44 9.04 4.42 4.82
N LEU A 45 9.19 5.68 5.24
CA LEU A 45 8.83 6.88 4.49
C LEU A 45 10.01 7.88 4.57
N PHE A 46 10.26 8.70 3.54
CA PHE A 46 11.46 9.56 3.50
C PHE A 46 11.36 10.83 2.62
N PRO A 47 11.89 11.98 3.09
CA PRO A 47 12.33 13.10 2.27
C PRO A 47 13.72 12.85 1.65
N THR A 48 14.11 13.62 0.62
CA THR A 48 15.42 13.46 -0.03
C THR A 48 16.27 14.73 -0.17
N ALA A 49 15.74 15.93 0.08
CA ALA A 49 16.56 17.15 0.11
C ALA A 49 17.45 17.22 1.37
N PHE A 50 18.43 18.11 1.36
CA PHE A 50 19.41 18.30 2.45
C PHE A 50 20.11 16.98 2.86
N GLY A 51 20.42 16.12 1.88
CA GLY A 51 21.00 14.79 2.12
C GLY A 51 20.07 13.79 2.82
N GLY A 52 18.77 14.10 2.97
CA GLY A 52 17.81 13.33 3.75
C GLY A 52 17.76 13.69 5.24
N ALA A 53 18.51 14.71 5.68
CA ALA A 53 18.55 15.15 7.08
C ALA A 53 17.18 15.46 7.74
N PRO A 54 16.11 15.89 7.04
CA PRO A 54 14.80 16.08 7.66
C PRO A 54 14.11 14.80 8.15
N CYS A 55 14.71 13.61 7.96
CA CYS A 55 14.17 12.35 8.52
C CYS A 55 15.28 11.30 8.74
N TRP A 56 15.77 11.23 9.99
CA TRP A 56 16.66 10.15 10.45
C TRP A 56 15.86 8.93 10.89
N ALA A 57 16.35 7.74 10.53
CA ALA A 57 15.75 6.46 10.87
C ALA A 57 16.37 5.85 12.14
N TRP A 58 17.70 5.89 12.25
CA TRP A 58 18.47 5.54 13.45
C TRP A 58 19.89 6.13 13.36
N THR A 59 20.66 6.00 14.44
CA THR A 59 22.11 6.26 14.47
C THR A 59 22.85 4.93 14.64
N GLU A 60 23.86 4.66 13.82
CA GLU A 60 24.66 3.43 13.86
C GLU A 60 26.14 3.78 13.97
N ASN A 61 26.81 3.28 15.01
CA ASN A 61 28.23 3.55 15.30
C ASN A 61 28.58 5.07 15.28
N GLY A 62 27.67 5.92 15.78
CA GLY A 62 27.85 7.37 15.79
C GLY A 62 27.57 8.08 14.46
N THR A 63 27.07 7.38 13.44
CA THR A 63 26.67 7.95 12.14
C THR A 63 25.15 7.91 11.98
N ASP A 64 24.53 9.04 11.67
CA ASP A 64 23.09 9.11 11.45
C ASP A 64 22.69 8.52 10.09
N VAL A 65 21.73 7.61 10.10
CA VAL A 65 21.18 6.97 8.90
C VAL A 65 19.84 7.62 8.57
N THR A 66 19.79 8.35 7.46
CA THR A 66 18.53 8.91 6.93
C THR A 66 17.60 7.80 6.45
N PHE A 67 16.29 8.01 6.51
CA PHE A 67 15.33 7.04 5.96
C PHE A 67 15.56 6.76 4.47
N ALA A 68 16.09 7.72 3.69
CA ALA A 68 16.46 7.52 2.29
C ALA A 68 17.65 6.55 2.14
N ASN A 69 18.70 6.68 2.97
CA ASN A 69 19.84 5.77 3.00
C ASN A 69 19.42 4.37 3.47
N ALA A 70 18.59 4.31 4.52
CA ALA A 70 17.99 3.07 5.02
C ALA A 70 17.22 2.33 3.92
N ALA A 71 16.34 3.05 3.20
CA ALA A 71 15.54 2.48 2.14
C ALA A 71 16.39 1.96 0.98
N THR A 72 17.36 2.72 0.50
CA THR A 72 18.28 2.29 -0.57
C THR A 72 19.08 1.05 -0.16
N SER A 73 19.66 1.06 1.05
CA SER A 73 20.42 -0.06 1.59
C SER A 73 19.56 -1.32 1.72
N LEU A 74 18.36 -1.22 2.30
CA LEU A 74 17.52 -2.38 2.61
C LEU A 74 16.75 -2.89 1.38
N ALA A 75 16.35 -2.00 0.46
CA ALA A 75 15.76 -2.37 -0.83
C ALA A 75 16.78 -2.98 -1.82
N SER A 76 18.09 -2.85 -1.58
CA SER A 76 19.11 -3.57 -2.37
C SER A 76 18.95 -5.09 -2.24
N ARG A 77 18.50 -5.57 -1.07
CA ARG A 77 18.35 -7.00 -0.70
C ARG A 77 16.90 -7.49 -0.71
N ALA A 78 15.92 -6.61 -0.94
CA ALA A 78 14.51 -6.96 -0.92
C ALA A 78 14.08 -7.73 -2.18
N LYS A 79 13.28 -8.79 -2.02
CA LYS A 79 12.67 -9.54 -3.15
C LYS A 79 11.54 -8.76 -3.82
N ALA A 80 10.84 -7.93 -3.05
CA ALA A 80 9.81 -7.02 -3.49
C ALA A 80 9.74 -5.84 -2.50
N VAL A 81 9.30 -4.68 -2.95
CA VAL A 81 9.08 -3.50 -2.11
C VAL A 81 7.63 -3.06 -2.28
N LEU A 82 6.87 -3.11 -1.18
CA LEU A 82 5.50 -2.60 -1.11
C LEU A 82 5.55 -1.14 -0.64
N ALA A 83 5.17 -0.20 -1.51
CA ALA A 83 5.00 1.19 -1.13
C ALA A 83 3.54 1.40 -0.70
N VAL A 84 3.31 1.47 0.61
CA VAL A 84 1.97 1.51 1.19
C VAL A 84 1.60 2.93 1.59
N GLY A 85 0.45 3.39 1.09
CA GLY A 85 0.00 4.78 1.20
C GLY A 85 0.48 5.66 0.05
N THR A 86 -0.32 6.65 -0.32
CA THR A 86 -0.03 7.63 -1.39
C THR A 86 1.31 8.35 -1.15
N CYS A 87 1.70 8.58 0.11
CA CYS A 87 2.99 9.16 0.46
C CYS A 87 4.18 8.26 0.11
N ALA A 88 4.08 6.95 0.35
CA ALA A 88 5.14 6.01 -0.06
C ALA A 88 5.13 5.78 -1.58
N ALA A 89 3.95 5.69 -2.20
CA ALA A 89 3.83 5.43 -3.64
C ALA A 89 4.41 6.58 -4.48
N TRP A 90 4.04 7.83 -4.19
CA TRP A 90 4.39 8.99 -5.03
C TRP A 90 4.74 10.28 -4.26
N GLY A 91 4.93 10.21 -2.94
CA GLY A 91 5.27 11.36 -2.08
C GLY A 91 4.07 12.02 -1.39
N GLY A 92 2.88 11.96 -2.00
CA GLY A 92 1.60 12.35 -1.38
C GLY A 92 1.57 13.82 -0.92
N MET A 93 0.84 14.09 0.18
CA MET A 93 0.70 15.44 0.73
C MET A 93 2.05 16.10 1.06
N SER A 94 3.03 15.32 1.55
CA SER A 94 4.36 15.82 1.88
C SER A 94 5.20 16.20 0.65
N ALA A 95 4.82 15.75 -0.54
CA ALA A 95 5.43 16.15 -1.82
C ALA A 95 4.59 17.18 -2.61
N ALA A 96 3.49 17.67 -2.04
CA ALA A 96 2.71 18.76 -2.64
C ALA A 96 3.54 20.04 -2.74
N ALA A 97 3.19 20.93 -3.68
CA ALA A 97 3.89 22.19 -3.87
C ALA A 97 3.91 23.02 -2.56
N PRO A 98 5.04 23.64 -2.17
CA PRO A 98 6.28 23.78 -2.94
C PRO A 98 7.33 22.66 -2.76
N ASN A 99 7.04 21.60 -1.99
CA ASN A 99 7.94 20.46 -1.72
C ASN A 99 9.41 20.85 -1.35
N PRO A 100 9.64 21.70 -0.33
CA PRO A 100 10.97 22.23 -0.03
C PRO A 100 11.95 21.17 0.50
N THR A 101 11.44 20.04 0.99
CA THR A 101 12.23 18.90 1.49
C THR A 101 12.44 17.80 0.45
N GLY A 102 12.01 18.02 -0.80
CA GLY A 102 12.24 17.08 -1.92
C GLY A 102 11.73 15.67 -1.63
N VAL A 103 10.52 15.54 -1.07
CA VAL A 103 9.86 14.26 -0.86
C VAL A 103 9.53 13.63 -2.21
N LYS A 104 9.74 12.32 -2.31
CA LYS A 104 9.51 11.51 -3.53
C LYS A 104 8.91 10.16 -3.14
N GLY A 105 8.22 9.51 -4.07
CA GLY A 105 7.80 8.12 -3.89
C GLY A 105 9.00 7.16 -3.79
N VAL A 106 8.83 6.05 -3.06
CA VAL A 106 9.86 5.05 -2.75
C VAL A 106 10.63 4.63 -4.00
N SER A 107 9.93 4.29 -5.09
CA SER A 107 10.52 3.84 -6.35
C SER A 107 11.56 4.81 -6.92
N ALA A 108 11.27 6.12 -6.85
CA ALA A 108 12.14 7.17 -7.37
C ALA A 108 13.39 7.43 -6.50
N VAL A 109 13.41 6.93 -5.27
CA VAL A 109 14.56 7.03 -4.36
C VAL A 109 15.44 5.80 -4.45
N ILE A 110 14.84 4.60 -4.48
CA ILE A 110 15.60 3.34 -4.54
C ILE A 110 16.01 2.93 -5.97
N GLY A 111 15.51 3.64 -6.99
CA GLY A 111 15.83 3.37 -8.41
C GLY A 111 15.26 2.06 -8.95
N LYS A 112 14.19 1.52 -8.34
CA LYS A 112 13.58 0.23 -8.69
C LYS A 112 12.05 0.30 -8.66
N PRO A 113 11.33 -0.52 -9.45
CA PRO A 113 9.87 -0.61 -9.37
C PRO A 113 9.38 -1.01 -7.97
N THR A 114 8.24 -0.46 -7.56
CA THR A 114 7.52 -0.81 -6.32
C THR A 114 6.11 -1.28 -6.63
N VAL A 115 5.54 -2.06 -5.72
CA VAL A 115 4.10 -2.38 -5.74
C VAL A 115 3.40 -1.35 -4.88
N ASN A 116 2.53 -0.55 -5.49
CA ASN A 116 1.93 0.62 -4.84
C ASN A 116 0.54 0.27 -4.30
N ILE A 117 0.43 0.19 -2.97
CA ILE A 117 -0.85 -0.01 -2.27
C ILE A 117 -1.34 1.38 -1.84
N ALA A 118 -1.99 2.08 -2.77
CA ALA A 118 -2.33 3.49 -2.65
C ALA A 118 -3.51 3.78 -1.69
N GLY A 119 -3.63 5.04 -1.28
CA GLY A 119 -4.66 5.54 -0.36
C GLY A 119 -4.08 6.43 0.73
N CYS A 120 -4.92 7.22 1.39
CA CYS A 120 -4.51 8.16 2.44
C CYS A 120 -5.50 8.16 3.63
N PRO A 121 -5.58 7.07 4.42
CA PRO A 121 -4.80 5.83 4.32
C PRO A 121 -5.37 4.83 3.30
N PRO A 122 -4.62 3.79 2.89
CA PRO A 122 -5.16 2.63 2.17
C PRO A 122 -6.16 1.84 3.03
N HIS A 123 -7.07 1.13 2.39
CA HIS A 123 -7.92 0.17 3.12
C HIS A 123 -7.05 -0.95 3.75
N PRO A 124 -7.28 -1.35 5.01
CA PRO A 124 -6.42 -2.33 5.69
C PRO A 124 -6.34 -3.66 4.93
N ASP A 125 -7.43 -4.13 4.35
CA ASP A 125 -7.46 -5.37 3.56
C ASP A 125 -6.54 -5.32 2.34
N TRP A 126 -6.34 -4.14 1.71
CA TRP A 126 -5.43 -3.98 0.58
C TRP A 126 -3.96 -4.12 1.00
N ILE A 127 -3.64 -3.71 2.23
CA ILE A 127 -2.31 -3.87 2.83
C ILE A 127 -2.06 -5.36 3.11
N VAL A 128 -3.01 -6.04 3.77
CA VAL A 128 -2.95 -7.48 4.05
C VAL A 128 -2.86 -8.29 2.76
N TRP A 129 -3.67 -7.95 1.76
CA TRP A 129 -3.64 -8.54 0.41
C TRP A 129 -2.26 -8.39 -0.24
N GLY A 130 -1.71 -7.17 -0.25
CA GLY A 130 -0.41 -6.87 -0.85
C GLY A 130 0.73 -7.66 -0.21
N VAL A 131 0.75 -7.73 1.14
CA VAL A 131 1.71 -8.56 1.89
C VAL A 131 1.55 -10.03 1.54
N ALA A 132 0.34 -10.59 1.66
CA ALA A 132 0.13 -12.01 1.41
C ALA A 132 0.41 -12.40 -0.06
N LYS A 133 0.05 -11.58 -1.05
CA LYS A 133 0.43 -11.83 -2.46
C LYS A 133 1.95 -11.75 -2.67
N ALA A 134 2.65 -10.79 -2.05
CA ALA A 134 4.11 -10.74 -2.10
C ALA A 134 4.77 -11.99 -1.47
N LEU A 135 4.21 -12.52 -0.38
CA LEU A 135 4.65 -13.78 0.23
C LEU A 135 4.45 -14.99 -0.69
N THR A 136 3.39 -15.00 -1.51
CA THR A 136 3.17 -16.06 -2.53
C THR A 136 4.00 -15.89 -3.81
N GLY A 137 4.83 -14.85 -3.88
CA GLY A 137 5.79 -14.61 -4.96
C GLY A 137 5.26 -13.87 -6.18
N SER A 138 4.01 -13.41 -6.19
CA SER A 138 3.49 -12.52 -7.25
C SER A 138 2.27 -11.72 -6.78
N VAL A 139 2.26 -10.42 -7.08
CA VAL A 139 1.14 -9.50 -6.86
C VAL A 139 0.20 -9.39 -8.07
N GLY A 140 0.41 -10.19 -9.11
CA GLY A 140 -0.36 -10.12 -10.36
C GLY A 140 0.03 -8.92 -11.22
N THR A 141 -0.89 -8.50 -12.09
CA THR A 141 -0.69 -7.38 -13.02
C THR A 141 -0.74 -6.04 -12.27
N LEU A 142 0.20 -5.15 -12.62
CA LEU A 142 0.21 -3.77 -12.15
C LEU A 142 -0.27 -2.83 -13.25
N ASP A 143 -0.92 -1.73 -12.88
CA ASP A 143 -1.22 -0.62 -13.78
C ASP A 143 0.01 0.28 -14.02
N ALA A 144 -0.16 1.30 -14.88
CA ALA A 144 0.90 2.27 -15.19
C ALA A 144 1.42 3.07 -13.97
N HIS A 145 0.71 3.06 -12.84
CA HIS A 145 1.10 3.68 -11.59
C HIS A 145 1.70 2.68 -10.58
N GLY A 146 1.97 1.44 -10.99
CA GLY A 146 2.52 0.38 -10.15
C GLY A 146 1.54 -0.25 -9.17
N ARG A 147 0.22 -0.02 -9.34
CA ARG A 147 -0.82 -0.53 -8.44
C ARG A 147 -1.40 -1.86 -8.92
N PRO A 148 -1.72 -2.82 -8.04
CA PRO A 148 -2.38 -4.07 -8.44
C PRO A 148 -3.75 -3.81 -9.10
N THR A 149 -3.95 -4.28 -10.33
CA THR A 149 -5.22 -4.07 -11.05
C THR A 149 -6.41 -4.78 -10.40
N ALA A 150 -6.16 -5.85 -9.65
CA ALA A 150 -7.16 -6.54 -8.82
C ALA A 150 -7.76 -5.66 -7.70
N LEU A 151 -7.08 -4.57 -7.31
CA LEU A 151 -7.54 -3.62 -6.29
C LEU A 151 -7.93 -2.25 -6.88
N PHE A 152 -7.21 -1.80 -7.91
CA PHE A 152 -7.30 -0.43 -8.45
C PHE A 152 -7.73 -0.36 -9.92
N GLY A 153 -8.18 -1.46 -10.52
CA GLY A 153 -8.54 -1.57 -11.94
C GLY A 153 -9.94 -1.06 -12.33
N ARG A 154 -10.67 -0.46 -11.39
CA ARG A 154 -11.98 0.19 -11.60
C ARG A 154 -12.01 1.52 -10.84
N THR A 155 -12.79 2.49 -11.31
CA THR A 155 -12.99 3.74 -10.59
C THR A 155 -13.92 3.52 -9.38
N VAL A 156 -14.03 4.54 -8.52
CA VAL A 156 -15.07 4.55 -7.47
C VAL A 156 -16.44 4.82 -8.09
N HIS A 157 -16.50 5.57 -9.19
CA HIS A 157 -17.73 5.86 -9.92
C HIS A 157 -18.40 4.61 -10.50
N ASP A 158 -17.64 3.69 -11.11
CA ASP A 158 -18.15 2.43 -11.70
C ASP A 158 -18.82 1.48 -10.67
N GLN A 159 -18.71 1.80 -9.39
CA GLN A 159 -19.21 1.04 -8.25
C GLN A 159 -20.05 1.91 -7.30
N CYS A 160 -20.38 3.13 -7.72
CA CYS A 160 -21.03 4.11 -6.89
C CYS A 160 -22.55 3.83 -6.82
N PRO A 161 -23.14 3.63 -5.63
CA PRO A 161 -24.59 3.45 -5.49
C PRO A 161 -25.41 4.72 -5.79
N ARG A 162 -24.77 5.78 -6.30
CA ARG A 162 -25.36 7.08 -6.65
C ARG A 162 -25.04 7.50 -8.09
N GLU A 163 -24.53 6.58 -8.93
CA GLU A 163 -24.11 6.86 -10.31
C GLU A 163 -25.23 7.50 -11.14
N GLU A 164 -26.42 6.89 -11.13
CA GLU A 164 -27.61 7.38 -11.85
C GLU A 164 -28.44 8.41 -11.06
N ALA A 165 -28.01 8.77 -9.85
CA ALA A 165 -28.76 9.68 -9.00
C ALA A 165 -28.57 11.14 -9.44
N SER A 166 -29.65 11.93 -9.38
CA SER A 166 -29.56 13.39 -9.55
C SER A 166 -28.52 14.03 -8.61
N GLU A 167 -27.82 15.04 -9.10
CA GLU A 167 -26.74 15.71 -8.37
C GLU A 167 -27.25 16.53 -7.18
N ALA A 168 -26.44 16.56 -6.12
CA ALA A 168 -26.70 17.31 -4.90
C ALA A 168 -26.35 18.79 -5.09
N THR A 169 -27.22 19.68 -4.60
CA THR A 169 -26.91 21.12 -4.54
C THR A 169 -26.29 21.55 -3.21
N ALA A 170 -26.38 20.69 -2.18
CA ALA A 170 -25.79 20.90 -0.86
C ALA A 170 -25.51 19.55 -0.16
N TYR A 171 -24.58 19.56 0.80
CA TYR A 171 -24.34 18.41 1.68
C TYR A 171 -25.56 18.08 2.53
N GLY A 172 -25.72 16.81 2.92
CA GLY A 172 -26.87 16.32 3.69
C GLY A 172 -28.10 15.95 2.85
N GLN A 173 -28.02 16.03 1.52
CA GLN A 173 -29.07 15.51 0.63
C GLN A 173 -28.86 14.00 0.39
N ASP A 174 -29.70 13.17 1.00
CA ASP A 174 -29.57 11.71 0.92
C ASP A 174 -29.71 11.16 -0.50
N ASN A 175 -28.92 10.12 -0.79
CA ASN A 175 -28.90 9.39 -2.06
C ASN A 175 -28.72 10.26 -3.33
N ARG A 176 -28.22 11.50 -3.22
CA ARG A 176 -27.82 12.33 -4.37
C ARG A 176 -26.35 12.13 -4.77
N CYS A 177 -26.06 12.27 -6.06
CA CYS A 177 -24.69 12.25 -6.59
C CYS A 177 -23.91 13.52 -6.13
N LEU A 178 -22.64 13.36 -5.74
CA LEU A 178 -21.83 14.46 -5.18
C LEU A 178 -20.92 15.14 -6.22
N LYS A 179 -21.13 14.92 -7.51
CA LYS A 179 -20.26 15.42 -8.59
C LYS A 179 -20.18 16.95 -8.60
N HIS A 180 -21.30 17.67 -8.59
CA HIS A 180 -21.36 19.13 -8.44
C HIS A 180 -20.62 19.66 -7.20
N LEU A 181 -20.56 18.88 -6.12
CA LEU A 181 -19.89 19.23 -4.86
C LEU A 181 -18.40 18.85 -4.82
N GLY A 182 -17.81 18.43 -5.94
CA GLY A 182 -16.37 18.15 -6.08
C GLY A 182 -15.96 16.70 -5.82
N CYS A 183 -16.83 15.72 -6.13
CA CYS A 183 -16.49 14.30 -6.00
C CYS A 183 -15.46 13.84 -7.06
N TYR A 184 -14.28 13.40 -6.61
CA TYR A 184 -13.23 12.75 -7.41
C TYR A 184 -13.44 11.22 -7.49
N GLY A 185 -14.69 10.78 -7.64
CA GLY A 185 -15.05 9.37 -7.82
C GLY A 185 -14.78 8.83 -9.24
N PRO A 186 -15.06 9.61 -10.31
CA PRO A 186 -14.64 9.31 -11.69
C PRO A 186 -13.12 9.42 -11.86
#